data_AF-G5ABM0-F1
#
_entry.id   AF-G5ABM0-F1
#
_cell.length_a   1.000
_cell.length_b   1.000
_cell.length_c   1.000
_cell.angle_alpha   90.00
_cell.angle_beta   90.00
_cell.angle_gamma   90.00
#
_symmetry.space_group_name_H-M   'P 1'
#
loop_
_entity.id
_entity.type
_entity.pdbx_description
1 polymer ?
#
loop_
_entity_poly.entity_id
_entity_poly.type
_entity_poly.pdbx_seq_one_letter_code
_entity_poly.pdbx_strand_id
1 'polypeptide(L)' 'DLVSALKHAAELVGHEPDSYGSHSLRSGGASALFNAGYDSLAIKLFGRWRSDAIERYTRMSSQLTARMAGDM' A
#
# COMPACT_ATOMS: atom_id res chain seq x y z
N ASP A 1 15.28 -4.43 14.21
CA ASP A 1 13.91 -3.95 14.40
C ASP A 1 13.29 -3.59 13.05
N LEU A 2 12.00 -3.86 12.85
CA LEU A 2 11.32 -3.72 11.55
C LEU A 2 11.10 -2.24 11.17
N VAL A 3 10.83 -1.39 12.15
CA VAL A 3 10.69 0.06 11.90
C VAL A 3 12.04 0.66 11.55
N SER A 4 13.12 0.29 12.24
CA SER A 4 14.47 0.73 11.87
C SER A 4 14.85 0.34 10.44
N ALA A 5 14.56 -0.90 10.02
CA ALA A 5 14.84 -1.36 8.66
C ALA A 5 14.03 -0.57 7.61
N LEU A 6 12.75 -0.29 7.89
CA LEU A 6 11.92 0.54 7.02
C LEU A 6 12.44 1.97 6.89
N LYS A 7 12.80 2.59 8.02
CA LYS A 7 13.36 3.95 8.05
C LYS A 7 14.65 4.05 7.26
N HIS A 8 15.54 3.07 7.43
CA HIS A 8 16.77 3.01 6.64
C HIS A 8 16.49 2.82 5.15
N ALA A 9 15.53 1.97 4.78
CA ALA A 9 15.13 1.82 3.39
C ALA A 9 14.55 3.11 2.79
N ALA A 10 13.74 3.86 3.56
CA ALA A 10 13.22 5.17 3.15
C ALA A 10 14.34 6.17 2.90
N GLU A 11 15.34 6.22 3.78
CA GLU A 11 16.53 7.08 3.62
C GLU A 11 17.28 6.76 2.32
N LEU A 12 17.52 5.48 2.04
CA LEU A 12 18.24 5.02 0.83
C LEU A 12 17.56 5.43 -0.47
N VAL A 13 16.23 5.63 -0.46
CA VAL A 13 15.47 6.09 -1.64
C VAL A 13 15.16 7.60 -1.61
N GLY A 14 15.78 8.35 -0.70
CA GLY A 14 15.67 9.81 -0.62
C GLY A 14 14.39 10.32 0.06
N HIS A 15 13.74 9.50 0.89
CA HIS A 15 12.57 9.89 1.67
C HIS A 15 12.94 10.18 3.14
N GLU A 16 12.20 11.12 3.75
CA GLU A 16 12.35 11.48 5.17
C GLU A 16 11.98 10.31 6.09
N PRO A 17 12.93 9.67 6.79
CA PRO A 17 12.68 8.42 7.52
C PRO A 17 11.61 8.54 8.61
N ASP A 18 11.50 9.70 9.26
CA ASP A 18 10.52 9.93 10.32
C ASP A 18 9.08 10.04 9.81
N SER A 19 8.89 10.14 8.49
CA SER A 19 7.56 10.01 7.85
C SER A 19 7.07 8.56 7.77
N TYR A 20 7.89 7.57 8.15
CA TYR A 20 7.59 6.15 8.00
C TYR A 20 7.59 5.41 9.34
N GLY A 21 6.59 4.55 9.51
CA GLY A 21 6.46 3.65 10.65
C GLY A 21 5.85 2.32 10.25
N SER A 22 5.69 1.42 11.22
CA SER A 22 5.08 0.10 10.98
C SER A 22 3.71 0.18 10.32
N HIS A 23 2.94 1.23 10.62
CA HIS A 23 1.65 1.49 10.00
C HIS A 23 1.74 1.80 8.49
N SER A 24 2.83 2.42 8.03
CA SER A 24 3.06 2.73 6.61
C SER A 24 3.15 1.46 5.76
N LEU A 25 3.64 0.34 6.32
CA LEU A 25 3.65 -0.95 5.63
C LEU A 25 2.24 -1.52 5.45
N ARG A 26 1.34 -1.25 6.39
CA ARG A 26 -0.04 -1.73 6.34
C ARG A 26 -0.81 -1.02 5.22
N SER A 27 -0.74 0.32 5.18
CA SER A 27 -1.35 1.11 4.11
C SER A 27 -0.67 0.88 2.75
N GLY A 28 0.66 0.86 2.74
CA GLY A 28 1.47 0.64 1.55
C GLY A 28 1.24 -0.73 0.92
N GLY A 29 1.22 -1.80 1.73
CA GLY A 29 0.95 -3.16 1.25
C GLY A 29 -0.46 -3.33 0.68
N ALA A 30 -1.48 -2.77 1.33
CA ALA A 30 -2.84 -2.77 0.79
C ALA A 30 -2.93 -2.03 -0.54
N SER A 31 -2.29 -0.85 -0.63
CA SER A 31 -2.22 -0.07 -1.88
C SER A 31 -1.45 -0.80 -2.98
N ALA A 32 -0.35 -1.46 -2.67
CA ALA A 32 0.45 -2.20 -3.64
C ALA A 32 -0.34 -3.36 -4.27
N LEU A 33 -1.02 -4.16 -3.44
CA LEU A 33 -1.86 -5.27 -3.93
C LEU A 33 -3.06 -4.77 -4.75
N PHE A 34 -3.70 -3.69 -4.31
CA PHE A 34 -4.79 -3.07 -5.06
C PHE A 34 -4.34 -2.60 -6.46
N ASN A 35 -3.19 -1.92 -6.55
CA ASN A 35 -2.65 -1.46 -7.84
C ASN A 35 -2.14 -2.60 -8.73
N ALA A 36 -1.81 -3.75 -8.14
CA ALA A 36 -1.49 -4.96 -8.89
C ALA A 36 -2.74 -5.71 -9.41
N GLY A 37 -3.95 -5.24 -9.08
CA GLY A 37 -5.20 -5.81 -9.57
C GLY A 37 -5.73 -6.99 -8.77
N TYR A 38 -5.19 -7.23 -7.56
CA TYR A 38 -5.77 -8.23 -6.65
C TYR A 38 -7.14 -7.78 -6.14
N ASP A 39 -8.05 -8.74 -5.97
CA ASP A 39 -9.37 -8.47 -5.45
C ASP A 39 -9.35 -8.14 -3.94
N SER A 40 -10.45 -7.55 -3.47
CA SER A 40 -10.55 -7.08 -2.08
C SER A 40 -10.52 -8.20 -1.05
N LEU A 41 -10.95 -9.42 -1.37
CA LEU A 41 -10.88 -10.57 -0.46
C LEU A 41 -9.42 -10.99 -0.27
N ALA A 42 -8.65 -11.09 -1.34
CA ALA A 42 -7.21 -11.38 -1.26
C ALA A 42 -6.50 -10.35 -0.37
N ILE A 43 -6.73 -9.05 -0.61
CA ILE A 43 -6.12 -7.96 0.17
C ILE A 43 -6.52 -8.03 1.65
N LYS A 44 -7.80 -8.33 1.93
CA LYS A 44 -8.30 -8.51 3.30
C LYS A 44 -7.59 -9.66 4.01
N LEU A 45 -7.44 -10.81 3.35
CA LEU A 45 -6.76 -11.98 3.90
C LEU A 45 -5.28 -11.69 4.20
N PHE A 46 -4.56 -11.09 3.25
CA PHE A 46 -3.14 -10.73 3.44
C PHE A 46 -2.93 -9.75 4.60
N GLY A 47 -3.74 -8.70 4.70
CA GLY A 47 -3.61 -7.69 5.74
C GLY A 47 -4.33 -8.00 7.05
N ARG A 48 -4.97 -9.18 7.16
CA ARG A 48 -5.80 -9.60 8.31
C ARG A 48 -6.87 -8.57 8.65
N TRP A 49 -7.56 -8.09 7.63
CA TRP A 49 -8.64 -7.13 7.77
C TRP A 49 -9.96 -7.86 7.91
N ARG A 50 -10.73 -7.49 8.94
CA ARG A 50 -12.01 -8.15 9.25
C ARG A 50 -13.20 -7.55 8.51
N SER A 51 -13.04 -6.37 7.93
CA SER A 51 -14.08 -5.61 7.25
C SER A 51 -13.50 -4.84 6.08
N ASP A 52 -14.35 -4.11 5.39
CA ASP A 52 -14.00 -3.23 4.27
C ASP A 52 -13.24 -1.97 4.72
N ALA A 53 -12.75 -1.94 5.96
CA ALA A 53 -11.81 -0.93 6.45
C ALA A 53 -10.57 -0.79 5.56
N ILE A 54 -10.19 -1.83 4.80
CA ILE A 54 -9.14 -1.80 3.77
C ILE A 54 -9.28 -0.67 2.77
N GLU A 55 -10.50 -0.29 2.42
CA GLU A 55 -10.77 0.68 1.35
C GLU A 55 -10.22 2.07 1.69
N ARG A 56 -10.15 2.41 2.98
CA ARG A 56 -9.53 3.64 3.47
C ARG A 56 -8.01 3.64 3.39
N TYR A 57 -7.40 2.46 3.23
CA TYR A 57 -5.96 2.26 3.20
C TYR A 57 -5.42 2.05 1.78
N THR A 58 -6.29 1.76 0.82
CA THR A 58 -5.93 1.61 -0.59
C THR A 58 -5.86 2.97 -1.29
N ARG A 59 -4.76 3.22 -1.99
CA ARG A 59 -4.59 4.40 -2.84
C ARG A 59 -4.42 3.97 -4.29
N MET A 60 -5.16 4.60 -5.20
CA MET A 60 -5.00 4.35 -6.63
C MET A 60 -3.74 5.04 -7.16
N SER A 61 -2.93 4.32 -7.91
CA SER A 61 -1.81 4.88 -8.65
C SER A 61 -2.30 5.54 -9.93
N SER A 62 -1.55 6.53 -10.42
CA SER A 62 -1.81 7.16 -11.73
C SER A 62 -1.81 6.14 -12.87
N GLN A 63 -0.97 5.11 -12.77
CA GLN A 63 -0.88 4.03 -13.76
C GLN A 63 -2.15 3.20 -13.81
N LEU A 64 -2.70 2.83 -12.65
CA LEU A 64 -3.98 2.12 -12.60
C LEU A 64 -5.11 3.00 -13.14
N THR A 65 -5.17 4.28 -12.73
CA THR A 65 -6.17 5.22 -13.26
C THR A 65 -6.09 5.34 -14.78
N ALA A 66 -4.89 5.43 -15.35
CA ALA A 66 -4.70 5.51 -16.79
C ALA A 66 -5.17 4.23 -17.52
N ARG A 67 -4.92 3.05 -16.96
CA ARG A 67 -5.42 1.77 -17.51
C ARG A 67 -6.94 1.72 -17.52
N MET A 68 -7.56 2.03 -16.38
CA MET A 68 -9.02 2.05 -16.25
C MET A 68 -9.69 3.03 -17.22
N ALA A 69 -9.04 4.17 -17.50
CA ALA A 69 -9.54 5.14 -18.47
C ALA A 69 -9.43 4.64 -19.93
N GLY A 70 -8.49 3.75 -20.24
CA GLY A 70 -8.35 3.15 -21.56
C GLY A 70 -9.28 1.95 -21.81
N ASP A 71 -9.77 1.31 -20.75
CA ASP A 71 -10.70 0.17 -20.81
C ASP A 71 -12.19 0.61 -20.84
N MET A 72 -12.46 1.92 -20.68
CA MET A 72 -13.79 2.52 -20.76
C MET A 72 -14.17 2.88 -22.20
#